data_AF-A0A7S1XBC6-F1
#
_entry.id   AF-A0A7S1XBC6-F1
#
_cell.length_a   1.000
_cell.length_b   1.000
_cell.length_c   1.000
_cell.angle_alpha   90.00
_cell.angle_beta   90.00
_cell.angle_gamma   90.00
#
_symmetry.space_group_name_H-M   'P 1'
#
loop_
_entity.id
_entity.type
_entity.pdbx_description
1 polymer ?
#
loop_
_entity_poly.entity_id
_entity_poly.type
_entity_poly.pdbx_seq_one_letter_code
_entity_poly.pdbx_strand_id
1 'polypeptide(L)'
;RLVGLHTVAQQEREHLRNSVARVAQFQPDVVLVGGTVAQFALDAFQERNITVLLKCGRSLLAAVSRCTGAEVASSVEQITQRCVARCKAFRAINPYKRHNRQPMTRNSSAAARQPIAKRRVVSFFAPPPQPPPPVDPFLGRPPKGLVILEG
;
A
#
# COMPACT_ATOMS: atom_id res chain seq x y z
N ARG A 1 9.24 24.80 -40.24
CA ARG A 1 7.79 24.45 -40.09
C ARG A 1 7.61 23.84 -38.70
N LEU A 2 7.26 24.64 -37.68
CA LEU A 2 7.26 24.21 -36.25
C LEU A 2 5.87 23.80 -35.72
N VAL A 3 4.86 23.75 -36.60
CA VAL A 3 3.47 23.38 -36.28
C VAL A 3 3.29 21.94 -35.77
N GLY A 4 4.30 21.08 -35.87
CA GLY A 4 4.23 19.68 -35.44
C GLY A 4 4.63 19.42 -33.98
N LEU A 5 5.62 20.13 -33.43
CA LEU A 5 6.16 19.76 -32.11
C LEU A 5 5.21 20.15 -30.97
N HIS A 6 4.60 21.32 -31.07
CA HIS A 6 3.63 21.78 -30.07
C HIS A 6 2.36 20.93 -30.08
N THR A 7 1.90 20.48 -31.26
CA THR A 7 0.70 19.64 -31.40
C THR A 7 0.94 18.21 -30.91
N VAL A 8 2.12 17.63 -31.19
CA VAL A 8 2.50 16.31 -30.66
C VAL A 8 2.59 16.33 -29.13
N ALA A 9 3.26 17.33 -28.55
CA ALA A 9 3.37 17.43 -27.08
C ALA A 9 2.00 17.61 -26.41
N GLN A 10 1.10 18.38 -27.03
CA GLN A 10 -0.29 18.50 -26.54
C GLN A 10 -1.04 17.16 -26.63
N GLN A 11 -0.86 16.41 -27.72
CA GLN A 11 -1.49 15.11 -27.92
C GLN A 11 -1.00 14.05 -26.92
N GLU A 12 0.30 13.98 -26.64
CA GLU A 12 0.86 13.08 -25.63
C GLU A 12 0.27 13.35 -24.24
N ARG A 13 0.19 14.62 -23.86
CA ARG A 13 -0.39 15.01 -22.57
C ARG A 13 -1.86 14.65 -22.46
N GLU A 14 -2.62 14.85 -23.53
CA GLU A 14 -4.03 14.47 -23.58
C GLU A 14 -4.21 12.95 -23.54
N HIS A 15 -3.35 12.20 -24.22
CA HIS A 15 -3.33 10.75 -24.14
C HIS A 15 -3.09 10.26 -22.70
N LEU A 16 -2.09 10.82 -22.00
CA LEU A 16 -1.85 10.49 -20.58
C LEU A 16 -3.05 10.81 -19.70
N ARG A 17 -3.70 11.96 -19.92
CA ARG A 17 -4.90 12.37 -19.18
C ARG A 17 -6.05 11.37 -19.39
N ASN A 18 -6.29 10.96 -20.62
CA ASN A 18 -7.33 9.99 -20.97
C ASN A 18 -7.06 8.61 -20.39
N SER A 19 -5.79 8.18 -20.41
CA SER A 19 -5.35 6.93 -19.79
C SER A 19 -5.60 6.93 -18.27
N VAL A 20 -5.25 8.01 -17.57
CA VAL A 20 -5.54 8.15 -16.13
C VAL A 20 -7.04 8.15 -15.86
N ALA A 21 -7.81 8.90 -16.64
CA ALA A 21 -9.27 8.96 -16.49
C ALA A 21 -9.92 7.58 -16.66
N ARG A 22 -9.43 6.78 -17.61
CA ARG A 22 -9.90 5.41 -17.86
C ARG A 22 -9.58 4.47 -16.71
N VAL A 23 -8.40 4.56 -16.10
CA VAL A 23 -8.08 3.79 -14.88
C VAL A 23 -8.96 4.24 -13.72
N ALA A 24 -9.13 5.56 -13.55
CA ALA A 24 -9.89 6.15 -12.47
C ALA A 24 -11.39 5.81 -12.51
N GLN A 25 -11.95 5.50 -13.69
CA GLN A 25 -13.37 5.12 -13.82
C GLN A 25 -13.72 3.86 -13.00
N PHE A 26 -12.76 2.97 -12.79
CA PHE A 26 -12.93 1.75 -12.01
C PHE A 26 -12.75 1.97 -10.50
N GLN A 27 -12.42 3.20 -10.09
CA GLN A 27 -12.17 3.60 -8.70
C GLN A 27 -11.25 2.62 -7.94
N PRO A 28 -10.07 2.26 -8.47
CA PRO A 28 -9.15 1.41 -7.77
C PRO A 28 -8.51 2.15 -6.59
N ASP A 29 -8.32 1.47 -5.46
CA ASP A 29 -7.48 1.97 -4.37
C ASP A 29 -5.99 1.76 -4.68
N VAL A 30 -5.68 0.69 -5.41
CA VAL A 30 -4.30 0.27 -5.71
C VAL A 30 -4.17 -0.11 -7.19
N VAL A 31 -3.12 0.39 -7.84
CA VAL A 31 -2.75 0.03 -9.22
C VAL A 31 -1.36 -0.59 -9.21
N LEU A 32 -1.22 -1.80 -9.72
CA LEU A 32 0.07 -2.46 -9.92
C LEU A 32 0.51 -2.23 -11.36
N VAL A 33 1.74 -1.75 -11.55
CA VAL A 33 2.32 -1.49 -12.87
C VAL A 33 3.66 -2.20 -13.00
N GLY A 34 3.81 -3.00 -14.06
CA GLY A 34 5.08 -3.66 -14.38
C GLY A 34 6.11 -2.72 -14.99
N GLY A 35 5.67 -1.85 -15.89
CA GLY A 35 6.48 -0.82 -16.53
C GLY A 35 6.69 0.45 -15.72
N THR A 36 6.91 1.53 -16.45
CA THR A 36 7.08 2.89 -15.93
C THR A 36 5.79 3.70 -16.09
N VAL A 37 5.63 4.74 -15.27
CA VAL A 37 4.50 5.65 -15.33
C VAL A 37 5.03 7.07 -15.39
N ALA A 38 4.45 7.89 -16.28
CA ALA A 38 4.80 9.31 -16.38
C ALA A 38 4.48 10.03 -15.07
N GLN A 39 5.32 11.00 -14.69
CA GLN A 39 5.14 11.76 -13.44
C GLN A 39 3.77 12.44 -13.37
N PHE A 40 3.32 13.05 -14.48
CA PHE A 40 1.98 13.63 -14.60
C PHE A 40 0.86 12.66 -14.21
N ALA A 41 0.97 11.39 -14.61
CA ALA A 41 -0.02 10.38 -14.27
C ALA A 41 0.05 10.00 -12.78
N LEU A 42 1.26 9.91 -12.20
CA LEU A 42 1.44 9.67 -10.77
C LEU A 42 0.81 10.78 -9.92
N ASP A 43 1.04 12.04 -10.29
CA ASP A 43 0.44 13.19 -9.62
C ASP A 43 -1.09 13.12 -9.70
N ALA A 44 -1.63 12.84 -10.90
CA ALA A 44 -3.07 12.70 -11.10
C ALA A 44 -3.69 11.49 -10.36
N PHE A 45 -2.95 10.39 -10.17
CA PHE A 45 -3.38 9.27 -9.33
C PHE A 45 -3.37 9.64 -7.84
N GLN A 46 -2.33 10.36 -7.40
CA GLN A 46 -2.18 10.79 -6.02
C GLN A 46 -3.28 11.78 -5.60
N GLU A 47 -3.63 12.74 -6.46
CA GLU A 47 -4.77 13.66 -6.24
C GLU A 47 -6.09 12.91 -6.04
N ARG A 48 -6.22 11.72 -6.65
CA ARG A 48 -7.41 10.85 -6.56
C ARG A 48 -7.32 9.84 -5.42
N ASN A 49 -6.30 9.91 -4.56
CA ASN A 49 -6.01 8.95 -3.48
C ASN A 49 -5.78 7.50 -3.98
N ILE A 50 -5.30 7.34 -5.21
CA ILE A 50 -4.99 6.05 -5.81
C ILE A 50 -3.51 5.74 -5.55
N THR A 51 -3.23 4.59 -4.93
CA THR A 51 -1.85 4.16 -4.68
C THR A 51 -1.30 3.42 -5.88
N VAL A 52 -0.17 3.86 -6.43
CA VAL A 52 0.48 3.20 -7.58
C VAL A 52 1.73 2.47 -7.12
N LEU A 53 1.84 1.19 -7.49
CA LEU A 53 3.03 0.39 -7.28
C LEU A 53 3.75 0.16 -8.61
N LEU A 54 4.91 0.79 -8.73
CA LEU A 54 5.75 0.75 -9.91
C LEU A 54 6.73 -0.42 -9.86
N LYS A 55 7.28 -0.79 -11.01
CA LYS A 55 8.35 -1.80 -11.14
C LYS A 55 7.94 -3.16 -10.56
N CYS A 56 6.68 -3.53 -10.70
CA CYS A 56 6.21 -4.85 -10.28
C CYS A 56 6.72 -5.91 -11.26
N GLY A 57 7.58 -6.83 -10.81
CA GLY A 57 8.07 -7.90 -11.68
C GLY A 57 6.93 -8.79 -12.22
N ARG A 58 7.11 -9.34 -13.43
CA ARG A 58 6.12 -10.22 -14.09
C ARG A 58 5.64 -11.37 -13.19
N SER A 59 6.56 -11.98 -12.45
CA SER A 59 6.24 -13.05 -11.50
C SER A 59 5.27 -12.60 -10.41
N LEU A 60 5.38 -11.35 -9.94
CA LEU A 60 4.47 -10.77 -8.94
C LEU A 60 3.09 -10.49 -9.57
N LEU A 61 3.04 -9.86 -10.75
CA LEU A 61 1.78 -9.59 -11.45
C LEU A 61 1.03 -10.89 -11.75
N ALA A 62 1.72 -11.93 -12.23
CA ALA A 62 1.14 -13.25 -12.48
C ALA A 62 0.70 -13.97 -11.19
N ALA A 63 1.45 -13.82 -10.10
CA ALA A 63 1.04 -14.37 -8.80
C ALA A 63 -0.22 -13.68 -8.28
N VAL A 64 -0.28 -12.35 -8.33
CA VAL A 64 -1.45 -11.58 -7.91
C VAL A 64 -2.65 -11.92 -8.78
N SER A 65 -2.49 -11.96 -10.10
CA SER A 65 -3.54 -12.37 -11.04
C SER A 65 -4.13 -13.74 -10.70
N ARG A 66 -3.29 -14.76 -10.41
CA ARG A 66 -3.76 -16.09 -10.00
C ARG A 66 -4.48 -16.08 -8.65
N CYS A 67 -4.01 -15.29 -7.70
CA CYS A 67 -4.58 -15.24 -6.35
C CYS A 67 -5.89 -14.46 -6.29
N THR A 68 -6.07 -13.45 -7.15
CA THR A 68 -7.25 -12.57 -7.13
C THR A 68 -8.24 -12.87 -8.25
N GLY A 69 -7.85 -13.66 -9.26
CA GLY A 69 -8.63 -13.93 -10.45
C GLY A 69 -8.69 -12.76 -11.44
N ALA A 70 -7.95 -11.68 -11.20
CA ALA A 70 -7.89 -10.56 -12.14
C ALA A 70 -6.95 -10.84 -13.30
N GLU A 71 -7.34 -10.42 -14.49
CA GLU A 71 -6.52 -10.49 -15.69
C GLU A 71 -5.49 -9.35 -15.72
N VAL A 72 -4.29 -9.64 -16.20
CA VAL A 72 -3.25 -8.62 -16.38
C VAL A 72 -3.51 -7.91 -17.70
N ALA A 73 -3.83 -6.63 -17.67
CA ALA A 73 -4.01 -5.84 -18.89
C ALA A 73 -2.65 -5.47 -19.49
N SER A 74 -2.44 -5.73 -20.78
CA SER A 74 -1.21 -5.34 -21.48
C SER A 74 -1.13 -3.82 -21.73
N SER A 75 -2.28 -3.15 -21.90
CA SER A 75 -2.36 -1.69 -22.04
C SER A 75 -3.55 -1.10 -21.28
N VAL A 76 -3.52 0.22 -21.09
CA VAL A 76 -4.58 0.99 -20.42
C VAL A 76 -5.91 0.90 -21.18
N GLU A 77 -5.90 0.79 -22.50
CA GLU A 77 -7.13 0.63 -23.29
C GLU A 77 -7.79 -0.75 -23.09
N GLN A 78 -7.02 -1.77 -22.72
CA GLN A 78 -7.53 -3.13 -22.52
C GLN A 78 -8.09 -3.36 -21.12
N ILE A 79 -8.07 -2.35 -20.25
CA ILE A 79 -8.64 -2.48 -18.91
C ILE A 79 -10.15 -2.69 -19.02
N THR A 80 -10.59 -3.84 -18.55
CA THR A 80 -12.00 -4.21 -18.42
C THR A 80 -12.32 -4.55 -16.96
N GLN A 81 -13.58 -4.85 -16.65
CA GLN A 81 -13.98 -5.32 -15.32
C GLN A 81 -13.24 -6.60 -14.88
N ARG A 82 -12.72 -7.40 -15.82
CA ARG A 82 -11.93 -8.61 -15.51
C ARG A 82 -10.54 -8.29 -14.98
N CYS A 83 -10.02 -7.10 -15.26
CA CYS A 83 -8.72 -6.62 -14.77
C CYS A 83 -8.82 -6.03 -13.36
N VAL A 84 -10.04 -5.86 -12.84
CA VAL A 84 -10.32 -5.31 -11.52
C VAL A 84 -10.53 -6.45 -10.52
N ALA A 85 -9.61 -6.58 -9.57
CA ALA A 85 -9.73 -7.48 -8.45
C ALA A 85 -10.23 -6.75 -7.19
N ARG A 86 -10.80 -7.52 -6.26
CA ARG A 86 -11.03 -7.07 -4.90
C ARG A 86 -10.09 -7.77 -3.94
N CYS A 87 -9.46 -7.01 -3.07
CA CYS A 87 -8.63 -7.55 -1.99
C CYS A 87 -9.13 -7.05 -0.63
N LYS A 88 -9.15 -7.95 0.36
CA LYS A 88 -9.52 -7.59 1.75
C LYS A 88 -8.51 -6.66 2.38
N ALA A 89 -7.21 -6.91 2.16
CA ALA A 89 -6.14 -6.12 2.73
C ALA A 89 -4.90 -6.11 1.82
N PHE A 90 -4.33 -4.92 1.63
CA PHE A 90 -3.07 -4.73 0.90
C PHE A 90 -2.07 -4.03 1.82
N ARG A 91 -0.89 -4.64 2.02
CA ARG A 91 0.16 -4.11 2.91
C ARG A 91 1.51 -4.07 2.20
N ALA A 92 2.06 -2.87 2.04
CA ALA A 92 3.45 -2.67 1.66
C ALA A 92 4.34 -2.86 2.90
N ILE A 93 5.29 -3.80 2.84
CA ILE A 93 6.25 -4.05 3.91
C ILE A 93 7.59 -3.53 3.42
N ASN A 94 8.22 -2.63 4.19
CA ASN A 94 9.60 -2.22 3.93
C ASN A 94 10.54 -3.26 4.57
N PRO A 95 11.28 -4.08 3.80
CA PRO A 95 12.14 -5.12 4.34
C PRO A 95 13.30 -4.55 5.18
N TYR A 96 13.67 -3.29 4.97
CA TYR A 96 14.74 -2.62 5.70
C TYR A 96 14.26 -2.03 7.04
N LYS A 97 12.95 -1.92 7.27
CA LYS A 97 12.41 -1.66 8.60
C LYS A 97 12.33 -2.98 9.37
N ARG A 98 13.46 -3.39 9.95
CA ARG A 98 13.46 -4.38 11.03
C ARG A 98 12.53 -3.86 12.11
N HIS A 99 11.40 -4.53 12.30
CA HIS A 99 10.59 -4.32 13.48
C HIS A 99 11.48 -4.69 14.65
N ASN A 100 11.75 -3.73 15.53
CA ASN A 100 12.49 -3.94 16.76
C ASN A 100 11.74 -5.02 17.56
N ARG A 101 12.08 -6.29 17.36
CA ARG A 101 11.59 -7.39 18.19
C ARG A 101 12.18 -7.12 19.56
N GLN A 102 11.39 -6.54 20.47
CA GLN A 102 11.72 -6.58 21.88
C GLN A 102 11.95 -8.05 22.23
N PRO A 103 13.15 -8.44 22.70
CA PRO A 103 13.40 -9.81 23.11
C PRO A 103 12.53 -10.08 24.33
N MET A 104 11.66 -11.10 24.22
CA MET A 104 10.96 -11.69 25.34
C MET A 104 12.02 -12.17 26.34
N THR A 105 12.17 -11.44 27.45
CA THR A 105 13.12 -11.80 28.51
C THR A 105 12.74 -13.18 29.03
N ARG A 106 13.69 -14.10 28.98
CA ARG A 106 13.58 -15.43 29.56
C ARG A 106 13.74 -15.29 31.07
N ASN A 107 12.66 -15.46 31.81
CA ASN A 107 12.65 -15.40 33.27
C ASN A 107 13.40 -16.64 33.80
N SER A 108 14.72 -16.55 33.94
CA SER A 108 15.49 -17.53 34.70
C SER A 108 15.30 -17.22 36.18
N SER A 109 14.57 -18.08 36.85
CA SER A 109 14.38 -18.17 38.28
C SER A 109 15.72 -18.24 39.03
N ALA A 110 16.05 -17.18 39.78
CA ALA A 110 17.04 -17.24 40.86
C ALA A 110 16.81 -16.05 41.82
N ALA A 111 15.85 -16.21 42.75
CA ALA A 111 15.70 -15.31 43.90
C ALA A 111 16.02 -16.10 45.18
N ALA A 112 17.28 -15.98 45.63
CA ALA A 112 17.69 -16.37 46.96
C ALA A 112 17.46 -15.20 47.94
N ARG A 113 16.63 -15.47 48.94
CA ARG A 113 16.56 -14.94 50.33
C ARG A 113 17.06 -13.49 50.60
N GLN A 114 16.06 -12.62 50.84
CA GLN A 114 15.89 -11.59 51.90
C GLN A 114 16.96 -11.47 53.02
N PRO A 115 17.16 -10.28 53.65
CA PRO A 115 16.13 -9.67 54.53
C PRO A 115 16.01 -8.13 54.69
N ILE A 116 14.76 -7.73 55.01
CA ILE A 116 14.28 -6.79 56.05
C ILE A 116 14.77 -5.31 56.03
N ALA A 117 13.85 -4.39 55.67
CA ALA A 117 13.21 -3.43 56.59
C ALA A 117 12.73 -2.12 55.91
N LYS A 118 11.43 -1.84 56.14
CA LYS A 118 10.79 -0.53 56.41
C LYS A 118 10.13 0.25 55.25
N ARG A 119 8.82 0.43 55.48
CA ARG A 119 7.94 1.59 55.21
C ARG A 119 7.33 1.73 53.81
N ARG A 120 6.16 1.07 53.67
CA ARG A 120 4.83 1.69 53.60
C ARG A 120 4.73 3.02 52.81
N VAL A 121 4.50 2.91 51.51
CA VAL A 121 3.52 3.73 50.76
C VAL A 121 2.95 2.82 49.66
N VAL A 122 1.66 2.49 49.74
CA VAL A 122 0.96 1.83 48.63
C VAL A 122 0.62 2.94 47.64
N SER A 123 1.54 3.25 46.74
CA SER A 123 1.23 4.05 45.58
C SER A 123 0.49 3.13 44.60
N PHE A 124 -0.83 3.26 44.56
CA PHE A 124 -1.60 2.84 43.39
C PHE A 124 -1.12 3.70 42.22
N PHE A 125 -0.07 3.24 41.54
CA PHE A 125 0.29 3.78 40.24
C PHE A 125 -0.76 3.22 39.28
N ALA A 126 -1.83 3.97 39.07
CA ALA A 126 -2.69 3.74 37.94
C ALA A 126 -1.77 3.67 36.70
N PRO A 127 -1.78 2.58 35.92
CA PRO A 127 -0.96 2.51 34.73
C PRO A 127 -1.28 3.75 33.87
N PRO A 128 -0.27 4.44 33.32
CA PRO A 128 -0.50 5.57 32.44
C PRO A 128 -1.48 5.12 31.34
N PRO A 129 -2.42 5.98 30.91
CA PRO A 129 -3.37 5.62 29.86
C PRO A 129 -2.55 5.10 28.68
N GLN A 130 -2.69 3.80 28.41
CA GLN A 130 -2.00 3.21 27.28
C GLN A 130 -2.43 4.01 26.05
N PRO A 131 -1.50 4.45 25.18
CA PRO A 131 -1.89 5.04 23.92
C PRO A 131 -2.88 4.05 23.27
N PRO A 132 -3.99 4.55 22.68
CA PRO A 132 -4.92 3.65 22.02
C PRO A 132 -4.13 2.71 21.10
N PRO A 133 -4.46 1.40 21.08
CA PRO A 133 -3.80 0.49 20.15
C PRO A 133 -3.80 1.16 18.77
N PRO A 134 -2.70 1.08 17.99
CA PRO A 134 -2.69 1.67 16.66
C PRO A 134 -3.92 1.16 15.95
N VAL A 135 -4.90 2.04 15.77
CA VAL A 135 -6.09 1.74 14.99
C VAL A 135 -5.53 1.43 13.63
N ASP A 136 -5.52 0.15 13.25
CA ASP A 136 -5.15 -0.24 11.91
C ASP A 136 -5.99 0.66 10.99
N PRO A 137 -5.39 1.56 10.18
CA PRO A 137 -6.15 2.50 9.33
C PRO A 137 -7.02 1.77 8.29
N PHE A 138 -6.95 0.43 8.30
CA PHE A 138 -7.55 -0.50 7.39
C PHE A 138 -8.68 -1.32 8.03
N LEU A 139 -8.92 -1.22 9.35
CA LEU A 139 -10.04 -1.87 10.00
C LEU A 139 -11.32 -1.06 9.74
N GLY A 140 -12.01 -1.38 8.64
CA GLY A 140 -13.28 -0.77 8.27
C GLY A 140 -13.36 -0.15 6.87
N ARG A 141 -12.29 -0.18 6.06
CA ARG A 141 -12.42 0.22 4.64
C ARG A 141 -13.12 -0.89 3.83
N PRO A 142 -14.05 -0.54 2.92
CA PRO A 142 -14.62 -1.48 1.96
C PRO A 142 -13.52 -2.18 1.15
N PRO A 143 -13.80 -3.36 0.55
CA PRO A 143 -12.79 -4.15 -0.15
C PRO A 143 -12.12 -3.31 -1.24
N LYS A 144 -10.79 -3.23 -1.16
CA LYS A 144 -9.99 -2.33 -1.98
C LYS A 144 -9.97 -2.82 -3.42
N GLY A 145 -10.25 -1.91 -4.37
CA GLY A 145 -10.17 -2.19 -5.80
C GLY A 145 -8.71 -2.23 -6.26
N LEU A 146 -8.34 -3.27 -7.00
CA LEU A 146 -6.99 -3.51 -7.51
C LEU A 146 -7.01 -3.61 -9.03
N VAL A 147 -6.20 -2.80 -9.73
CA VAL A 147 -5.99 -2.93 -11.18
C VAL A 147 -4.56 -3.36 -11.46
N ILE A 148 -4.38 -4.32 -12.36
CA ILE A 148 -3.07 -4.87 -12.73
C ILE A 148 -2.74 -4.50 -14.18
N LEU A 149 -1.65 -3.77 -14.37
CA LEU A 149 -1.14 -3.32 -15.66
C LEU A 149 0.25 -3.93 -15.89
N GLU A 150 0.47 -4.55 -17.05
CA GLU A 150 1.80 -5.00 -17.42
C GLU A 150 2.69 -3.82 -17.79
N GLY A 151 2.14 -2.83 -18.53
CA GLY A 151 2.81 -1.57 -18.87
C GLY A 151 3.92 -1.75 -19.89
#